data_AF-A0A162DEA2-F1
#
_entry.id   AF-A0A162DEA2-F1
#
_cell.length_a   1.000
_cell.length_b   1.000
_cell.length_c   1.000
_cell.angle_alpha   90.00
_cell.angle_beta   90.00
_cell.angle_gamma   90.00
#
_symmetry.space_group_name_H-M   'P 1'
#
loop_
_entity.id
_entity.type
_entity.pdbx_description
1 polymer ?
#
loop_
_entity_poly.entity_id
_entity_poly.type
_entity_poly.pdbx_seq_one_letter_code
_entity_poly.pdbx_strand_id
1 'polypeptide(L)'
;MKRFQNKIAKFLFWSGCILTILSIVITSIQTYTEYQLYYSDDFYYDDDRFIQLLNHFITYIRFNHNQFLFSLFLIGFAEIIEIFFKRNSTPASSYINNSVNETDEISITTEANEIQALSTEQKTQVVTFFEQLGLDVDEIIPSPFEGFLIVQIHDDFHLVEMGEFQPKILKINNYPEIAEWFHQQNPKHK
;
A
#
# COMPACT_ATOMS: atom_id res chain seq x y z
N MET A 1 -19.20 4.89 -11.96
CA MET A 1 -18.23 4.80 -10.85
C MET A 1 -17.31 3.57 -11.04
N LYS A 2 -16.09 3.74 -11.55
CA LYS A 2 -15.06 2.69 -11.61
C LYS A 2 -14.00 2.96 -10.52
N ARG A 3 -14.39 2.95 -9.24
CA ARG A 3 -13.46 3.20 -8.12
C ARG A 3 -12.40 2.09 -7.98
N PHE A 4 -12.83 0.85 -8.23
CA PHE A 4 -12.00 -0.34 -8.13
C PHE A 4 -11.79 -0.95 -9.51
N GLN A 5 -10.52 -1.14 -9.90
CA GLN A 5 -10.12 -1.87 -11.09
C GLN A 5 -10.02 -3.37 -10.81
N ASN A 6 -9.57 -3.74 -9.60
CA ASN A 6 -9.47 -5.12 -9.20
C ASN A 6 -10.86 -5.70 -8.87
N LYS A 7 -11.19 -6.85 -9.48
CA LYS A 7 -12.49 -7.52 -9.30
C LYS A 7 -12.70 -8.02 -7.86
N ILE A 8 -11.64 -8.49 -7.21
CA ILE A 8 -11.67 -8.98 -5.82
C ILE A 8 -11.88 -7.81 -4.85
N ALA A 9 -11.12 -6.73 -5.01
CA ALA A 9 -11.29 -5.51 -4.21
C ALA A 9 -12.73 -4.96 -4.33
N LYS A 10 -13.25 -4.90 -5.56
CA LYS A 10 -14.64 -4.50 -5.81
C LYS A 10 -15.64 -5.42 -5.10
N PHE A 11 -15.46 -6.73 -5.17
CA PHE A 11 -16.34 -7.71 -4.50
C PHE A 11 -16.32 -7.54 -2.98
N LEU A 12 -15.13 -7.39 -2.37
CA LEU A 12 -14.97 -7.20 -0.93
C LEU A 12 -15.62 -5.89 -0.46
N PHE A 13 -15.43 -4.80 -1.21
CA PHE A 13 -16.05 -3.51 -0.90
C PHE A 13 -17.58 -3.63 -0.89
N TRP A 14 -18.18 -4.20 -1.94
CA TRP A 14 -19.64 -4.36 -2.01
C TRP A 14 -20.17 -5.31 -0.94
N SER A 15 -19.45 -6.40 -0.65
CA SER A 15 -19.80 -7.33 0.42
C SER A 15 -19.80 -6.63 1.77
N GLY A 16 -18.79 -5.81 2.06
CA GLY A 16 -18.72 -4.99 3.26
C GLY A 16 -19.88 -4.01 3.38
N CYS A 17 -20.20 -3.27 2.30
CA CYS A 17 -21.34 -2.34 2.31
C CYS A 17 -22.68 -3.05 2.55
N ILE A 18 -22.91 -4.19 1.88
CA ILE A 18 -24.13 -4.98 2.03
C ILE A 18 -24.23 -5.53 3.46
N LEU A 19 -23.14 -6.05 4.02
CA LEU A 19 -23.10 -6.56 5.39
C LEU A 19 -23.40 -5.46 6.42
N THR A 20 -22.91 -4.23 6.21
CA THR A 20 -23.25 -3.09 7.08
C THR A 20 -24.74 -2.76 7.04
N ILE A 21 -25.37 -2.80 5.87
CA ILE A 21 -26.81 -2.52 5.75
C ILE A 21 -27.62 -3.66 6.38
N LEU A 22 -27.27 -4.91 6.07
CA LEU A 22 -27.94 -6.09 6.60
C LEU A 22 -27.80 -6.17 8.12
N SER A 23 -26.64 -5.82 8.69
CA SER A 23 -26.45 -5.81 10.14
C SER A 23 -27.37 -4.80 10.82
N ILE A 24 -27.48 -3.59 10.28
CA ILE A 24 -28.41 -2.57 10.80
C ILE A 24 -29.86 -3.07 10.74
N VAL A 25 -30.28 -3.67 9.62
CA VAL A 25 -31.65 -4.17 9.44
C VAL A 25 -31.95 -5.33 10.38
N ILE A 26 -31.11 -6.36 10.41
CA ILE A 26 -31.30 -7.55 11.26
C ILE A 26 -31.36 -7.14 12.72
N THR A 27 -30.42 -6.30 13.16
CA THR A 27 -30.40 -5.85 14.54
C THR A 27 -31.62 -4.98 14.87
N SER A 28 -32.08 -4.12 13.97
CA SER A 28 -33.30 -3.33 14.19
C SER A 28 -34.53 -4.22 14.34
N ILE A 29 -34.65 -5.26 13.50
CA ILE A 29 -35.73 -6.25 13.59
C ILE A 29 -35.66 -6.99 14.92
N GLN A 30 -34.47 -7.47 15.30
CA GLN A 30 -34.26 -8.20 16.54
C GLN A 30 -34.64 -7.37 17.77
N THR A 31 -34.16 -6.12 17.84
CA THR A 31 -34.52 -5.17 18.90
C THR A 31 -36.02 -4.91 18.93
N TYR A 32 -36.66 -4.73 17.79
CA TYR A 32 -38.11 -4.54 17.73
C TYR A 32 -38.86 -5.78 18.23
N THR A 33 -38.46 -6.99 17.83
CA THR A 33 -39.11 -8.22 18.28
C THR A 33 -38.92 -8.47 19.77
N GLU A 34 -37.72 -8.26 20.30
CA GLU A 34 -37.43 -8.39 21.73
C GLU A 34 -38.21 -7.34 22.54
N TYR A 35 -38.32 -6.10 22.04
CA TYR A 35 -39.14 -5.05 22.65
C TYR A 35 -40.63 -5.41 22.68
N GLN A 36 -41.19 -5.96 21.59
CA GLN A 36 -42.60 -6.38 21.54
C GLN A 36 -42.89 -7.53 22.50
N LEU A 37 -42.02 -8.54 22.56
CA LEU A 37 -42.14 -9.66 23.50
C LEU A 37 -42.08 -9.18 24.96
N TYR A 38 -41.22 -8.20 25.25
CA TYR A 38 -41.10 -7.63 26.58
C TYR A 38 -42.37 -6.90 27.05
N TYR A 39 -43.09 -6.24 26.15
CA TYR A 39 -44.32 -5.52 26.49
C TYR A 39 -45.60 -6.36 26.42
N SER A 40 -45.54 -7.57 25.86
CA SER A 40 -46.69 -8.48 25.77
C SER A 40 -46.90 -9.36 27.00
N ASP A 41 -45.87 -9.56 27.83
CA ASP A 41 -45.98 -10.33 29.07
C ASP A 41 -46.26 -9.39 30.26
N ASP A 42 -47.45 -9.51 30.86
CA ASP A 42 -47.96 -8.75 32.02
C ASP A 42 -47.22 -9.03 33.35
N PHE A 43 -45.90 -9.24 33.36
CA PHE A 43 -45.15 -9.52 34.57
C PHE A 43 -44.54 -8.25 35.20
N TYR A 44 -45.28 -7.75 36.19
CA TYR A 44 -44.83 -6.91 37.31
C TYR A 44 -43.49 -7.37 37.90
N TYR A 45 -42.48 -6.49 37.91
CA TYR A 45 -41.69 -6.10 39.09
C TYR A 45 -40.90 -4.81 38.74
N ASP A 46 -41.13 -3.75 39.49
CA ASP A 46 -40.72 -2.38 39.15
C ASP A 46 -39.20 -2.14 39.28
N ASP A 47 -38.53 -2.87 40.17
CA ASP A 47 -37.13 -2.60 40.54
C ASP A 47 -36.09 -3.09 39.53
N ASP A 48 -36.39 -4.07 38.66
CA ASP A 48 -35.41 -4.65 37.74
C ASP A 48 -35.48 -4.10 36.29
N ARG A 49 -36.42 -3.17 36.01
CA ARG A 49 -36.65 -2.65 34.65
C ARG A 49 -35.39 -2.00 34.05
N PHE A 50 -34.64 -1.25 34.85
CA PHE A 50 -33.43 -0.58 34.42
C PHE A 50 -32.32 -1.57 34.06
N ILE A 51 -32.11 -2.61 34.88
CA ILE A 51 -31.07 -3.63 34.65
C ILE A 51 -31.38 -4.43 33.39
N GLN A 52 -32.65 -4.74 33.14
CA GLN A 52 -33.07 -5.45 31.93
C GLN A 52 -32.89 -4.60 30.66
N LEU A 53 -33.28 -3.31 30.70
CA LEU A 53 -33.01 -2.35 29.63
C LEU A 53 -31.51 -2.23 29.32
N LEU A 54 -30.68 -2.17 30.37
CA LEU A 54 -29.23 -2.11 30.25
C LEU A 54 -28.66 -3.38 29.61
N ASN A 55 -29.11 -4.57 30.02
CA ASN A 55 -28.67 -5.84 29.43
C ASN A 55 -29.07 -5.99 27.96
N HIS A 56 -30.27 -5.53 27.59
CA HIS A 56 -30.72 -5.52 26.22
C HIS A 56 -29.89 -4.53 25.37
N PHE A 57 -29.62 -3.33 25.90
CA PHE A 57 -28.75 -2.35 25.26
C PHE A 57 -27.30 -2.86 25.08
N ILE A 58 -26.73 -3.53 26.08
CA ILE A 58 -25.39 -4.13 25.99
C ILE A 58 -25.36 -5.24 24.93
N THR A 59 -26.39 -6.08 24.89
CA THR A 59 -26.52 -7.14 23.86
C THR A 59 -26.61 -6.54 22.46
N TYR A 60 -27.43 -5.49 22.30
CA TYR A 60 -27.54 -4.71 21.07
C TYR A 60 -26.19 -4.15 20.62
N ILE A 61 -25.46 -3.48 21.51
CA ILE A 61 -24.14 -2.93 21.18
C ILE A 61 -23.19 -4.06 20.78
N ARG A 62 -23.12 -5.14 21.57
CA ARG A 62 -22.17 -6.25 21.33
C ARG A 62 -22.39 -6.91 19.96
N PHE A 63 -23.65 -7.12 19.57
CA PHE A 63 -23.97 -7.75 18.30
C PHE A 63 -23.68 -6.84 17.10
N ASN A 64 -24.09 -5.56 17.17
CA ASN A 64 -23.78 -4.58 16.12
C ASN A 64 -22.28 -4.34 15.99
N HIS A 65 -21.56 -4.25 17.11
CA HIS A 65 -20.15 -3.92 17.12
C HIS A 65 -19.33 -4.95 16.34
N ASN A 66 -19.57 -6.24 16.57
CA ASN A 66 -18.84 -7.30 15.87
C ASN A 66 -19.12 -7.30 14.34
N GLN A 67 -20.39 -7.15 13.95
CA GLN A 67 -20.76 -7.13 12.53
C GLN A 67 -20.26 -5.88 11.82
N PHE A 68 -20.32 -4.72 12.49
CA PHE A 68 -19.81 -3.45 11.99
C PHE A 68 -18.28 -3.45 11.86
N LEU A 69 -17.55 -3.98 12.85
CA LEU A 69 -16.10 -4.12 12.74
C LEU A 69 -15.73 -5.03 11.56
N PHE A 70 -16.42 -6.16 11.41
CA PHE A 70 -16.17 -7.08 10.30
C PHE A 70 -16.42 -6.44 8.93
N SER A 71 -17.49 -5.67 8.78
CA SER A 71 -17.75 -4.95 7.53
C SER A 71 -16.73 -3.85 7.24
N LEU A 72 -16.27 -3.13 8.27
CA LEU A 72 -15.16 -2.18 8.16
C LEU A 72 -13.86 -2.87 7.73
N PHE A 73 -13.54 -4.05 8.27
CA PHE A 73 -12.37 -4.81 7.85
C PHE A 73 -12.43 -5.19 6.37
N LEU A 74 -13.59 -5.64 5.87
CA LEU A 74 -13.76 -5.96 4.45
C LEU A 74 -13.55 -4.74 3.55
N ILE A 75 -14.08 -3.58 3.95
CA ILE A 75 -13.90 -2.32 3.23
C ILE A 75 -12.41 -1.91 3.26
N GLY A 76 -11.76 -2.01 4.42
CA GLY A 76 -10.34 -1.71 4.57
C GLY A 76 -9.45 -2.62 3.72
N PHE A 77 -9.70 -3.93 3.73
CA PHE A 77 -8.97 -4.88 2.88
C PHE A 77 -9.19 -4.63 1.39
N ALA A 78 -10.40 -4.23 0.98
CA ALA A 78 -10.66 -3.85 -0.41
C ALA A 78 -9.76 -2.69 -0.87
N GLU A 79 -9.60 -1.65 -0.04
CA GLU A 79 -8.72 -0.52 -0.34
C GLU A 79 -7.26 -0.95 -0.42
N ILE A 80 -6.79 -1.75 0.55
CA ILE A 80 -5.41 -2.25 0.58
C ILE A 80 -5.10 -3.06 -0.69
N ILE A 81 -5.98 -4.01 -1.06
CA ILE A 81 -5.81 -4.84 -2.24
C ILE A 81 -5.79 -3.99 -3.51
N GLU A 82 -6.65 -2.97 -3.61
CA GLU A 82 -6.66 -2.07 -4.76
C GLU A 82 -5.38 -1.23 -4.85
N ILE A 83 -4.82 -0.77 -3.73
CA ILE A 83 -3.54 -0.05 -3.69
C ILE A 83 -2.41 -0.96 -4.18
N PHE A 84 -2.33 -2.19 -3.69
CA PHE A 84 -1.34 -3.17 -4.16
C PHE A 84 -1.53 -3.52 -5.63
N PHE A 85 -2.77 -3.70 -6.08
CA PHE A 85 -3.08 -3.96 -7.48
C PHE A 85 -2.66 -2.81 -8.38
N LYS A 86 -2.94 -1.56 -7.99
CA LYS A 86 -2.52 -0.38 -8.75
C LYS A 86 -1.02 -0.30 -8.83
N ARG A 87 -0.29 -0.43 -7.72
CA ARG A 87 1.18 -0.46 -7.70
C ARG A 87 1.74 -1.53 -8.64
N ASN A 88 1.23 -2.76 -8.56
CA ASN A 88 1.70 -3.88 -9.36
C ASN A 88 1.28 -3.80 -10.84
N SER A 89 0.20 -3.08 -11.15
CA SER A 89 -0.34 -2.97 -12.51
C SER A 89 0.08 -1.67 -13.21
N THR A 90 0.81 -0.77 -12.53
CA THR A 90 1.42 0.39 -13.19
C THR A 90 2.56 -0.10 -14.07
N PRO A 91 2.46 0.01 -15.41
CA PRO A 91 3.53 -0.42 -16.30
C PRO A 91 4.80 0.39 -16.02
N ALA A 92 5.97 -0.24 -16.12
CA ALA A 92 7.29 0.39 -15.95
C ALA A 92 7.45 1.68 -16.78
N SER A 93 6.77 1.80 -17.92
CA SER A 93 6.79 3.00 -18.76
C SER A 93 6.18 4.25 -18.10
N SER A 94 5.28 4.10 -17.11
CA SER A 94 4.79 5.24 -16.34
C SER A 94 5.76 5.69 -15.26
N TYR A 95 6.71 4.85 -14.83
CA TYR A 95 7.80 5.29 -13.94
C TYR A 95 8.81 6.16 -14.69
N ILE A 96 9.11 5.80 -15.96
CA ILE A 96 9.98 6.59 -16.84
C ILE A 96 9.35 7.97 -17.14
N ASN A 97 8.03 8.02 -17.32
CA ASN A 97 7.31 9.26 -17.67
C ASN A 97 6.82 10.08 -16.46
N ASN A 98 6.48 9.48 -15.32
CA ASN A 98 5.97 10.18 -14.12
C ASN A 98 7.05 10.48 -13.06
N SER A 99 8.33 10.22 -13.31
CA SER A 99 9.45 10.81 -12.53
C SER A 99 9.50 12.35 -12.64
N VAL A 100 8.60 12.96 -13.41
CA VAL A 100 8.37 14.39 -13.51
C VAL A 100 7.44 14.81 -12.35
N ASN A 101 7.99 15.20 -11.20
CA ASN A 101 7.52 16.33 -10.34
C ASN A 101 7.69 16.17 -8.81
N GLU A 102 8.15 15.04 -8.27
CA GLU A 102 8.49 15.00 -6.83
C GLU A 102 9.97 15.30 -6.64
N THR A 103 10.27 16.60 -6.60
CA THR A 103 11.54 17.15 -6.12
C THR A 103 11.55 17.07 -4.60
N ASP A 104 11.72 15.86 -4.07
CA ASP A 104 12.21 15.73 -2.70
C ASP A 104 13.71 16.04 -2.75
N GLU A 105 14.08 17.08 -2.01
CA GLU A 105 15.45 17.61 -1.89
C GLU A 105 16.31 16.56 -1.14
N ILE A 106 16.72 15.52 -1.86
CA ILE A 106 17.64 14.51 -1.34
C ILE A 106 19.01 15.18 -1.24
N SER A 107 19.40 15.51 -0.01
CA SER A 107 20.68 16.11 0.31
C SER A 107 21.79 15.07 0.06
N ILE A 108 22.41 15.14 -1.11
CA ILE A 108 23.61 14.35 -1.43
C ILE A 108 24.72 14.82 -0.50
N THR A 109 25.15 13.96 0.43
CA THR A 109 26.35 14.22 1.22
C THR A 109 27.53 14.18 0.27
N THR A 110 28.20 15.32 0.07
CA THR A 110 29.24 15.58 -0.95
C THR A 110 30.57 14.83 -0.70
N GLU A 111 30.56 13.76 0.09
CA GLU A 111 31.73 12.93 0.35
C GLU A 111 31.67 11.73 -0.60
N ALA A 112 32.34 11.87 -1.75
CA ALA A 112 32.61 10.74 -2.64
C ALA A 112 33.44 9.71 -1.86
N ASN A 113 32.78 8.68 -1.36
CA ASN A 113 33.44 7.61 -0.63
C ASN A 113 34.13 6.66 -1.62
N GLU A 114 35.14 5.92 -1.14
CA GLU A 114 35.71 4.82 -1.92
C GLU A 114 34.59 3.91 -2.42
N ILE A 115 34.61 3.53 -3.71
CA ILE A 115 33.58 2.71 -4.36
C ILE A 115 33.38 1.44 -3.52
N GLN A 116 32.33 1.40 -2.71
CA GLN A 116 32.05 0.25 -1.88
C GLN A 116 31.60 -0.90 -2.78
N ALA A 117 32.24 -2.05 -2.63
CA ALA A 117 31.81 -3.25 -3.32
C ALA A 117 30.37 -3.58 -2.90
N LEU A 118 29.45 -3.64 -3.86
CA LEU A 118 28.06 -4.00 -3.61
C LEU A 118 27.97 -5.31 -2.84
N SER A 119 27.12 -5.34 -1.81
CA SER A 119 26.79 -6.58 -1.13
C SER A 119 26.02 -7.51 -2.07
N THR A 120 26.18 -8.83 -1.89
CA THR A 120 25.43 -9.84 -2.66
C THR A 120 23.91 -9.66 -2.51
N GLU A 121 23.46 -9.19 -1.35
CA GLU A 121 22.05 -8.89 -1.07
C GLU A 121 21.55 -7.72 -1.90
N GLN A 122 22.31 -6.62 -1.97
CA GLN A 122 21.96 -5.45 -2.78
C GLN A 122 21.87 -5.79 -4.27
N LYS A 123 22.83 -6.58 -4.79
CA LYS A 123 22.78 -7.06 -6.18
C LYS A 123 21.52 -7.87 -6.46
N THR A 124 21.21 -8.80 -5.55
CA THR A 124 20.03 -9.67 -5.68
C THR A 124 18.75 -8.84 -5.65
N GLN A 125 18.65 -7.84 -4.77
CA GLN A 125 17.50 -6.93 -4.70
C GLN A 125 17.31 -6.12 -5.99
N VAL A 126 18.39 -5.59 -6.56
CA VAL A 126 18.34 -4.82 -7.81
C VAL A 126 17.93 -5.71 -8.98
N VAL A 127 18.55 -6.88 -9.14
CA VAL A 127 18.20 -7.84 -10.21
C VAL A 127 16.74 -8.26 -10.07
N THR A 128 16.30 -8.66 -8.87
CA THR A 128 14.90 -9.05 -8.63
C THR A 128 13.94 -7.91 -8.95
N PHE A 129 14.31 -6.66 -8.64
CA PHE A 129 13.50 -5.49 -8.94
C PHE A 129 13.32 -5.28 -10.45
N PHE A 130 14.38 -5.39 -11.25
CA PHE A 130 14.29 -5.25 -12.71
C PHE A 130 13.64 -6.48 -13.39
N GLU A 131 13.87 -7.69 -12.89
CA GLU A 131 13.17 -8.90 -13.34
C GLU A 131 11.66 -8.79 -13.14
N GLN A 132 11.21 -8.24 -12.00
CA GLN A 132 9.79 -7.96 -11.75
C GLN A 132 9.20 -6.95 -12.75
N LEU A 133 10.04 -6.07 -13.31
CA LEU A 133 9.67 -5.13 -14.36
C LEU A 133 9.76 -5.74 -15.77
N GLY A 134 10.19 -7.00 -15.88
CA GLY A 134 10.40 -7.70 -17.15
C GLY A 134 11.62 -7.19 -17.93
N LEU A 135 12.60 -6.63 -17.22
CA LEU A 135 13.84 -6.10 -17.79
C LEU A 135 15.02 -6.96 -17.32
N ASP A 136 15.84 -7.40 -18.26
CA ASP A 136 17.08 -8.12 -17.97
C ASP A 136 18.20 -7.11 -17.68
N VAL A 137 18.88 -7.30 -16.55
CA VAL A 137 20.00 -6.46 -16.12
C VAL A 137 21.28 -7.00 -16.74
N ASP A 138 21.96 -6.17 -17.55
CA ASP A 138 23.24 -6.54 -18.15
C ASP A 138 24.39 -6.31 -17.17
N GLU A 139 24.44 -5.13 -16.55
CA GLU A 139 25.52 -4.73 -15.65
C GLU A 139 25.02 -3.83 -14.52
N ILE A 140 25.60 -3.98 -13.32
CA ILE A 140 25.36 -3.11 -12.17
C ILE A 140 26.68 -2.44 -11.80
N ILE A 141 26.73 -1.13 -11.95
CA ILE A 141 27.89 -0.28 -11.71
C ILE A 141 27.71 0.41 -10.34
N PRO A 142 28.53 0.08 -9.32
CA PRO A 142 28.50 0.80 -8.05
C PRO A 142 28.89 2.26 -8.24
N SER A 143 28.18 3.16 -7.57
CA SER A 143 28.57 4.57 -7.49
C SER A 143 29.31 4.84 -6.16
N PRO A 144 30.16 5.89 -6.10
CA PRO A 144 30.80 6.34 -4.86
C PRO A 144 29.83 7.06 -3.91
N PHE A 145 28.58 7.26 -4.34
CA PHE A 145 27.54 7.93 -3.56
C PHE A 145 26.73 6.88 -2.80
N GLU A 146 26.60 7.08 -1.49
CA GLU A 146 25.91 6.12 -0.62
C GLU A 146 24.44 5.97 -1.04
N GLY A 147 24.00 4.72 -1.18
CA GLY A 147 22.64 4.42 -1.60
C GLY A 147 22.37 4.61 -3.10
N PHE A 148 23.35 4.94 -3.94
CA PHE A 148 23.14 5.08 -5.39
C PHE A 148 23.94 4.06 -6.19
N LEU A 149 23.33 3.54 -7.25
CA LEU A 149 23.94 2.62 -8.21
C LEU A 149 23.42 2.86 -9.62
N ILE A 150 24.20 2.51 -10.63
CA ILE A 150 23.83 2.64 -12.03
C ILE A 150 23.62 1.25 -12.60
N VAL A 151 22.48 1.04 -13.25
CA VAL A 151 22.13 -0.24 -13.87
C VAL A 151 22.09 -0.04 -15.37
N GLN A 152 22.82 -0.89 -16.10
CA GLN A 152 22.76 -0.96 -17.55
C GLN A 152 21.72 -1.99 -17.97
N ILE A 153 20.83 -1.55 -18.85
CA ILE A 153 19.80 -2.38 -19.49
C ILE A 153 19.87 -2.10 -20.98
N HIS A 154 20.31 -3.09 -21.74
CA HIS A 154 20.69 -2.96 -23.14
C HIS A 154 21.74 -1.84 -23.33
N ASP A 155 21.36 -0.76 -24.00
CA ASP A 155 22.20 0.41 -24.26
C ASP A 155 21.88 1.61 -23.34
N ASP A 156 20.89 1.46 -22.46
CA ASP A 156 20.43 2.54 -21.57
C ASP A 156 20.97 2.38 -20.15
N PHE A 157 21.35 3.51 -19.56
CA PHE A 157 21.83 3.58 -18.17
C PHE A 157 20.77 4.22 -17.28
N HIS A 158 20.44 3.54 -16.18
CA HIS A 158 19.46 3.97 -15.21
C HIS A 158 20.12 4.20 -13.85
N LEU A 159 19.94 5.39 -13.29
CA LEU A 159 20.31 5.67 -11.91
C LEU A 159 19.27 5.02 -10.98
N VAL A 160 19.73 4.30 -9.97
CA VAL A 160 18.87 3.62 -8.99
C VAL A 160 19.31 4.02 -7.60
N GLU A 161 18.35 4.43 -6.79
CA GLU A 161 18.51 4.68 -5.36
C GLU A 161 18.08 3.43 -4.57
N MET A 162 18.99 2.90 -3.77
CA MET A 162 18.77 1.87 -2.77
C MET A 162 18.37 2.53 -1.46
N GLY A 163 17.09 2.89 -1.34
CA GLY A 163 16.52 3.32 -0.08
C GLY A 163 16.42 2.16 0.94
N GLU A 164 15.94 2.46 2.15
CA GLU A 164 15.82 1.48 3.25
C GLU A 164 14.88 0.30 2.94
N PHE A 165 14.00 0.41 1.94
CA PHE A 165 12.93 -0.57 1.71
C PHE A 165 12.85 -1.14 0.28
N GLN A 166 13.00 -0.34 -0.78
CA GLN A 166 12.95 -0.82 -2.17
C GLN A 166 13.80 0.05 -3.12
N PRO A 167 14.40 -0.53 -4.17
CA PRO A 167 15.10 0.23 -5.21
C PRO A 167 14.16 1.18 -5.96
N LYS A 168 14.64 2.38 -6.30
CA LYS A 168 13.88 3.39 -7.07
C LYS A 168 14.69 3.89 -8.26
N ILE A 169 14.10 3.89 -9.46
CA ILE A 169 14.72 4.44 -10.66
C ILE A 169 14.60 5.97 -10.65
N LEU A 170 15.72 6.66 -10.81
CA LEU A 170 15.84 8.12 -10.84
C LEU A 170 16.37 8.62 -12.18
N LYS A 171 16.11 9.89 -12.49
CA LYS A 171 16.70 10.56 -13.66
C LYS A 171 18.09 11.06 -13.31
N ILE A 172 19.10 10.56 -14.03
CA ILE A 172 20.50 10.95 -13.83
C ILE A 172 20.71 12.47 -13.95
N ASN A 173 19.95 13.15 -14.80
CA ASN A 173 20.01 14.60 -14.99
C ASN A 173 19.62 15.42 -13.75
N ASN A 174 18.86 14.83 -12.81
CA ASN A 174 18.51 15.50 -11.57
C ASN A 174 19.67 15.47 -10.54
N TYR A 175 20.70 14.66 -10.80
CA TYR A 175 21.86 14.43 -9.92
C TYR A 175 23.14 14.72 -10.70
N PRO A 176 23.46 16.01 -10.96
CA PRO A 176 24.56 16.40 -11.84
C PRO A 176 25.91 15.84 -11.39
N GLU A 177 26.15 15.72 -10.08
CA GLU A 177 27.39 15.16 -9.53
C GLU A 177 27.59 13.69 -9.91
N ILE A 178 26.52 12.89 -9.86
CA ILE A 178 26.54 11.47 -10.23
C ILE A 178 26.70 11.33 -11.75
N ALA A 179 26.00 12.18 -12.51
CA ALA A 179 26.12 12.23 -13.96
C ALA A 179 27.56 12.56 -14.39
N GLU A 180 28.17 13.59 -13.81
CA GLU A 180 29.54 14.00 -14.09
C GLU A 180 30.55 12.90 -13.76
N TRP A 181 30.43 12.28 -12.59
CA TRP A 181 31.26 11.13 -12.22
C TRP A 181 31.14 9.98 -13.23
N PHE A 182 29.91 9.62 -13.60
CA PHE A 182 29.66 8.53 -14.53
C PHE A 182 30.26 8.81 -15.92
N HIS A 183 30.09 10.04 -16.43
CA HIS A 183 30.67 10.45 -17.71
C HIS A 183 32.20 10.47 -17.70
N GLN A 184 32.83 10.79 -16.58
CA GLN A 184 34.30 10.74 -16.44
C GLN A 184 34.82 9.30 -16.49
N GLN A 185 34.11 8.35 -15.88
CA GLN A 185 34.49 6.93 -15.88
C GLN A 185 34.18 6.23 -17.21
N ASN A 186 33.16 6.68 -17.93
CA ASN A 186 32.70 6.08 -19.19
C ASN A 186 32.68 7.09 -20.36
N PRO A 187 33.85 7.51 -20.87
CA PRO A 187 33.95 8.54 -21.91
C PRO A 187 33.40 8.12 -23.29
N LYS A 188 33.00 6.85 -23.45
CA LYS A 188 32.47 6.30 -24.71
C LYS A 188 30.98 6.60 -24.95
N HIS A 189 30.27 7.12 -23.95
CA HIS A 189 28.81 7.37 -24.01
C HIS A 189 28.47 8.86 -23.93
N LYS A 190 29.22 9.69 -24.67
CA LYS A 190 28.92 11.11 -24.90
C LYS A 190 28.01 11.30 -26.11
#